data_AF-A0AAD6EGN8-F1
#
_entry.id   AF-A0AAD6EGN8-F1
#
_cell.length_a   1.000
_cell.length_b   1.000
_cell.length_c   1.000
_cell.angle_alpha   90.00
_cell.angle_beta   90.00
_cell.angle_gamma   90.00
#
_symmetry.space_group_name_H-M   'P 1'
#
loop_
_entity.id
_entity.type
_entity.pdbx_description
1 polymer ?
#
loop_
_entity_poly.entity_id
_entity_poly.type
_entity_poly.pdbx_seq_one_letter_code
_entity_poly.pdbx_strand_id
1 'polypeptide(L)'
;MSRSGRRNVNFYDGSTGAHLGGVRQNGSITNANFFHMLMDILLVVHGIISIRFRGTGQPMPMNTDRLAEGDYDIFCPRGDIKLTEENCVRRVHSRSRSSGENSFRDSVRARDGKCVLTGVVNNVASLDEWTGFEAAHIFPMERQGLWRRCKFDRFITRPGRQPINSVQNGLLVAATMHRLFDSFLVSVNPDDCYKITDFGGNNWKADGRVLEIVCRDANNPDRVADEMLRWHFRQSVLANMKGAGEPIFEHDFPPGTDMVKEILQGPIPAQRMELELFSRLQGIPQEDDDESV
;
A
#
# COMPACT_ATOMS: atom_id res chain seq x y z
N MET A 1 6.82 -14.97 7.98
CA MET A 1 5.60 -15.47 7.31
C MET A 1 5.63 -15.04 5.84
N SER A 2 5.29 -15.91 4.87
CA SER A 2 5.29 -15.56 3.43
C SER A 2 3.90 -15.12 2.95
N ARG A 3 3.84 -14.13 2.05
CA ARG A 3 2.57 -13.67 1.44
C ARG A 3 1.90 -14.75 0.60
N SER A 4 2.70 -15.57 -0.09
CA SER A 4 2.21 -16.69 -0.89
C SER A 4 1.32 -17.66 -0.11
N GLY A 5 1.63 -17.93 1.16
CA GLY A 5 0.87 -18.87 1.99
C GLY A 5 -0.56 -18.44 2.32
N ARG A 6 -0.94 -17.19 2.04
CA ARG A 6 -2.29 -16.67 2.29
C ARG A 6 -3.20 -16.77 1.06
N ARG A 7 -2.64 -16.89 -0.14
CA ARG A 7 -3.36 -16.77 -1.42
C ARG A 7 -4.34 -17.92 -1.61
N ASN A 8 -5.50 -17.60 -2.17
CA ASN A 8 -6.55 -18.54 -2.58
C ASN A 8 -6.95 -18.34 -4.05
N VAL A 9 -6.30 -17.40 -4.74
CA VAL A 9 -6.33 -17.25 -6.19
C VAL A 9 -4.90 -17.28 -6.69
N ASN A 10 -4.58 -18.14 -7.65
CA ASN A 10 -3.27 -18.18 -8.28
C ASN A 10 -3.40 -18.05 -9.79
N PHE A 11 -2.38 -17.51 -10.44
CA PHE A 11 -2.35 -17.38 -11.88
C PHE A 11 -1.02 -17.82 -12.48
N TYR A 12 -1.12 -18.44 -13.65
CA TYR A 12 -0.04 -19.13 -14.31
C TYR A 12 0.00 -18.74 -15.79
N ASP A 13 1.17 -18.89 -16.39
CA ASP A 13 1.27 -18.95 -17.83
C ASP A 13 0.62 -20.27 -18.31
N GLY A 14 -0.47 -20.17 -19.06
CA GLY A 14 -1.24 -21.32 -19.52
C GLY A 14 -0.51 -22.15 -20.58
N SER A 15 0.52 -21.61 -21.23
CA SER A 15 1.33 -22.31 -22.24
C SER A 15 2.49 -23.07 -21.61
N THR A 16 3.11 -22.52 -20.56
CA THR A 16 4.30 -23.12 -19.93
C THR A 16 4.01 -23.79 -18.59
N GLY A 17 2.86 -23.49 -17.97
CA GLY A 17 2.54 -23.89 -16.60
C GLY A 17 3.30 -23.09 -15.53
N ALA A 18 4.11 -22.10 -15.91
CA ALA A 18 4.89 -21.32 -14.97
C ALA A 18 3.98 -20.52 -14.02
N HIS A 19 4.23 -20.62 -12.72
CA HIS A 19 3.51 -19.83 -11.72
C HIS A 19 3.96 -18.37 -11.75
N LEU A 20 3.04 -17.47 -12.08
CA LEU A 20 3.31 -16.03 -12.22
C LEU A 20 3.01 -15.27 -10.92
N GLY A 21 2.06 -15.74 -10.12
CA GLY A 21 1.67 -15.07 -8.89
C GLY A 21 0.31 -15.51 -8.36
N GLY A 22 -0.20 -14.76 -7.39
CA GLY A 22 -1.55 -15.01 -6.86
C GLY A 22 -1.98 -13.97 -5.84
N VAL A 23 -3.24 -13.96 -5.45
CA VAL A 23 -3.82 -12.96 -4.55
C VAL A 23 -4.65 -13.64 -3.46
N ARG A 24 -4.76 -12.98 -2.30
CA ARG A 24 -5.81 -13.29 -1.34
C ARG A 24 -7.09 -12.59 -1.79
N GLN A 25 -8.06 -13.36 -2.23
CA GLN A 25 -9.45 -12.94 -2.36
C GLN A 25 -10.15 -13.06 -1.01
N ASN A 26 -10.70 -11.94 -0.51
CA ASN A 26 -11.49 -11.87 0.72
C ASN A 26 -12.98 -11.55 0.47
N GLY A 27 -13.37 -11.40 -0.78
CA GLY A 27 -14.74 -11.16 -1.24
C GLY A 27 -14.89 -9.93 -2.12
N SER A 28 -13.98 -8.96 -2.01
CA SER A 28 -14.11 -7.66 -2.69
C SER A 28 -13.52 -7.57 -4.10
N ILE A 29 -12.56 -8.44 -4.44
CA ILE A 29 -11.87 -8.37 -5.73
C ILE A 29 -12.83 -8.86 -6.81
N THR A 30 -13.06 -8.04 -7.83
CA THR A 30 -13.91 -8.39 -8.97
C THR A 30 -13.07 -8.92 -10.13
N ASN A 31 -13.71 -9.57 -11.11
CA ASN A 31 -13.00 -10.02 -12.31
C ASN A 31 -12.33 -8.86 -13.07
N ALA A 32 -13.03 -7.72 -13.20
CA ALA A 32 -12.48 -6.51 -13.82
C ALA A 32 -11.29 -5.94 -13.04
N ASN A 33 -11.39 -5.82 -11.70
CA ASN A 33 -10.27 -5.32 -10.91
C ASN A 33 -9.06 -6.26 -10.98
N PHE A 34 -9.27 -7.57 -10.91
CA PHE A 34 -8.20 -8.54 -11.07
C PHE A 34 -7.52 -8.45 -12.44
N PHE A 35 -8.30 -8.25 -13.52
CA PHE A 35 -7.75 -8.00 -14.85
C PHE A 35 -6.87 -6.73 -14.88
N HIS A 36 -7.33 -5.63 -14.28
CA HIS A 36 -6.54 -4.39 -14.17
C HIS A 36 -5.26 -4.60 -13.36
N MET A 37 -5.32 -5.29 -12.22
CA MET A 37 -4.13 -5.63 -11.43
C MET A 37 -3.11 -6.42 -12.27
N LEU A 38 -3.57 -7.35 -13.10
CA LEU A 38 -2.70 -8.13 -13.98
C LEU A 38 -2.11 -7.25 -15.11
N MET A 39 -2.96 -6.57 -15.87
CA MET A 39 -2.55 -5.89 -17.10
C MET A 39 -1.84 -4.56 -16.88
N ASP A 40 -2.28 -3.78 -15.90
CA ASP A 40 -1.77 -2.42 -15.70
C ASP A 40 -0.55 -2.41 -14.76
N ILE A 41 -0.35 -3.48 -13.98
CA ILE A 41 0.67 -3.53 -12.93
C ILE A 41 1.64 -4.69 -13.10
N LEU A 42 1.14 -5.94 -13.22
CA LEU A 42 1.99 -7.12 -13.05
C LEU A 42 2.59 -7.65 -14.34
N LEU A 43 1.84 -7.65 -15.44
CA LEU A 43 2.21 -8.32 -16.67
C LEU A 43 2.70 -7.32 -17.72
N VAL A 44 3.78 -7.69 -18.39
CA VAL A 44 4.27 -7.04 -19.61
C VAL A 44 3.93 -7.95 -20.77
N VAL A 45 2.85 -7.64 -21.49
CA VAL A 45 2.34 -8.45 -22.59
C VAL A 45 2.13 -7.60 -23.82
N HIS A 46 2.59 -8.09 -24.97
CA HIS A 46 2.44 -7.43 -26.27
C HIS A 46 1.40 -8.19 -27.12
N GLY A 47 0.15 -8.24 -26.64
CA GLY A 47 -0.91 -8.95 -27.32
C GLY A 47 -2.19 -9.09 -26.51
N ILE A 48 -3.23 -9.60 -27.16
CA ILE A 48 -4.50 -9.94 -26.50
C ILE A 48 -4.27 -11.21 -25.67
N ILE A 49 -4.63 -11.13 -24.39
CA ILE A 49 -4.63 -12.29 -23.50
C ILE A 49 -6.03 -12.88 -23.34
N SER A 50 -6.09 -14.14 -22.95
CA SER A 50 -7.28 -14.74 -22.37
C SER A 50 -6.95 -15.35 -21.02
N ILE A 51 -7.76 -15.05 -20.01
CA ILE A 51 -7.65 -15.61 -18.68
C ILE A 51 -8.74 -16.66 -18.53
N ARG A 52 -8.39 -17.88 -18.14
CA ARG A 52 -9.32 -18.99 -18.00
C ARG A 52 -9.23 -19.58 -16.61
N PHE A 53 -10.37 -19.93 -16.02
CA PHE A 53 -10.38 -20.68 -14.78
C PHE A 53 -9.93 -22.12 -15.05
N ARG A 54 -8.83 -22.56 -14.42
CA ARG A 54 -8.18 -23.84 -14.71
C ARG A 54 -9.10 -25.04 -14.50
N GLY A 55 -9.94 -24.99 -13.45
CA GLY A 55 -10.83 -26.10 -13.11
C GLY A 55 -11.92 -26.38 -14.15
N THR A 56 -12.33 -25.38 -14.94
CA THR A 56 -13.43 -25.51 -15.91
C THR A 56 -13.03 -25.17 -17.34
N GLY A 57 -11.87 -24.55 -17.55
CA GLY A 57 -11.42 -23.98 -18.82
C GLY A 57 -12.22 -22.75 -19.27
N GLN A 58 -13.21 -22.29 -18.50
CA GLN A 58 -14.07 -21.19 -18.90
C GLN A 58 -13.31 -19.85 -18.87
N PRO A 59 -13.51 -18.97 -19.86
CA PRO A 59 -12.97 -17.62 -19.82
C PRO A 59 -13.49 -16.85 -18.60
N MET A 60 -12.60 -16.13 -17.94
CA MET A 60 -12.98 -15.18 -16.90
C MET A 60 -13.72 -14.01 -17.56
N PRO A 61 -14.97 -13.70 -17.17
CA PRO A 61 -15.72 -12.61 -17.77
C PRO A 61 -15.15 -11.25 -17.31
N MET A 62 -15.17 -10.26 -18.19
CA MET A 62 -14.80 -8.89 -17.84
C MET A 62 -15.99 -8.16 -17.22
N ASN A 63 -16.22 -8.36 -15.93
CA ASN A 63 -17.35 -7.78 -15.22
C ASN A 63 -17.03 -7.46 -13.75
N THR A 64 -18.03 -6.93 -13.04
CA THR A 64 -17.93 -6.56 -11.62
C THR A 64 -18.31 -7.71 -10.68
N ASP A 65 -18.46 -8.93 -11.18
CA ASP A 65 -18.73 -10.08 -10.31
C ASP A 65 -17.48 -10.40 -9.50
N ARG A 66 -17.70 -10.98 -8.31
CA ARG A 66 -16.62 -11.45 -7.44
C ARG A 66 -15.73 -12.44 -8.21
N LEU A 67 -14.42 -12.21 -8.16
CA LEU A 67 -13.42 -13.15 -8.66
C LEU A 67 -13.50 -14.45 -7.84
N ALA A 68 -13.72 -15.57 -8.55
CA ALA A 68 -13.79 -16.88 -7.95
C ALA A 68 -12.42 -17.32 -7.40
N GLU A 69 -12.45 -18.11 -6.33
CA GLU A 69 -11.24 -18.69 -5.75
C GLU A 69 -10.76 -19.87 -6.60
N GLY A 70 -9.44 -20.02 -6.74
CA GLY A 70 -8.81 -21.10 -7.50
C GLY A 70 -7.72 -20.64 -8.46
N ASP A 71 -7.36 -21.53 -9.36
CA ASP A 71 -6.26 -21.33 -10.30
C ASP A 71 -6.76 -20.79 -11.65
N TYR A 72 -6.02 -19.84 -12.20
CA TYR A 72 -6.28 -19.22 -13.50
C TYR A 72 -5.09 -19.39 -14.44
N ASP A 73 -5.36 -19.79 -15.68
CA ASP A 73 -4.36 -19.89 -16.74
C ASP A 73 -4.49 -18.69 -17.68
N ILE A 74 -3.38 -17.98 -17.88
CA ILE A 74 -3.28 -16.82 -18.75
C ILE A 74 -2.61 -17.25 -20.05
N PHE A 75 -3.30 -17.08 -21.16
CA PHE A 75 -2.78 -17.41 -22.49
C PHE A 75 -2.55 -16.14 -23.29
N CYS A 76 -1.41 -16.05 -23.99
CA CYS A 76 -1.15 -15.04 -25.00
C CYS A 76 -0.77 -15.73 -26.33
N PRO A 77 -1.73 -15.95 -27.25
CA PRO A 77 -1.46 -16.77 -28.44
C PRO A 77 -0.43 -16.19 -29.42
N ARG A 78 -0.12 -14.89 -29.32
CA ARG A 78 0.77 -14.18 -30.27
C ARG A 78 1.96 -13.50 -29.59
N GLY A 79 2.30 -13.88 -28.36
CA GLY A 79 3.40 -13.26 -27.64
C GLY A 79 3.69 -13.94 -26.32
N ASP A 80 4.70 -13.42 -25.64
CA ASP A 80 5.14 -13.92 -24.35
C ASP A 80 4.44 -13.19 -23.21
N ILE A 81 4.25 -13.90 -22.11
CA ILE A 81 3.81 -13.31 -20.84
C ILE A 81 5.04 -13.15 -19.95
N LYS A 82 5.34 -11.92 -19.54
CA LYS A 82 6.42 -11.63 -18.60
C LYS A 82 5.88 -10.88 -17.40
N LEU A 83 6.46 -11.14 -16.23
CA LEU A 83 6.24 -10.28 -15.07
C LEU A 83 7.01 -8.97 -15.25
N THR A 84 6.51 -7.90 -14.67
CA THR A 84 7.21 -6.63 -14.59
C THR A 84 8.51 -6.76 -13.78
N GLU A 85 9.56 -6.10 -14.27
CA GLU A 85 10.82 -5.93 -13.54
C GLU A 85 10.68 -4.94 -12.37
N GLU A 86 9.58 -4.18 -12.31
CA GLU A 86 9.31 -3.23 -11.22
C GLU A 86 9.13 -3.97 -9.89
N ASN A 87 9.90 -3.59 -8.87
CA ASN A 87 9.77 -4.11 -7.52
C ASN A 87 9.00 -3.14 -6.64
N CYS A 88 8.24 -3.70 -5.70
CA CYS A 88 7.57 -2.91 -4.67
C CYS A 88 8.59 -2.08 -3.89
N VAL A 89 8.30 -0.80 -3.71
CA VAL A 89 9.06 0.10 -2.86
C VAL A 89 8.82 -0.28 -1.41
N ARG A 90 9.72 -1.08 -0.84
CA ARG A 90 9.64 -1.50 0.57
C ARG A 90 9.61 -0.28 1.49
N ARG A 91 8.75 -0.33 2.50
CA ARG A 91 8.67 0.64 3.60
C ARG A 91 8.65 -0.08 4.94
N VAL A 92 9.13 0.61 5.97
CA VAL A 92 8.96 0.20 7.38
C VAL A 92 7.75 0.92 7.95
N HIS A 93 7.26 0.46 9.10
CA HIS A 93 6.15 1.12 9.76
C HIS A 93 6.52 2.56 10.13
N SER A 94 5.77 3.52 9.59
CA SER A 94 6.00 4.95 9.78
C SER A 94 5.49 5.35 11.17
N ARG A 95 6.40 5.44 12.15
CA ARG A 95 6.03 5.95 13.48
C ARG A 95 5.88 7.47 13.41
N SER A 96 4.74 7.99 13.85
CA SER A 96 4.60 9.43 14.13
C SER A 96 5.61 9.81 15.21
N ARG A 97 6.70 10.48 14.83
CA ARG A 97 7.67 11.02 15.78
C ARG A 97 7.16 12.34 16.32
N SER A 98 7.35 12.55 17.61
CA SER A 98 7.03 13.80 18.34
C SER A 98 7.99 14.95 18.02
N SER A 99 8.54 15.02 16.80
CA SER A 99 9.52 16.04 16.41
C SER A 99 8.90 17.08 15.48
N GLY A 100 8.72 18.29 16.01
CA GLY A 100 8.80 19.57 15.28
C GLY A 100 7.63 19.96 14.38
N GLU A 101 7.34 19.20 13.32
CA GLU A 101 6.30 19.54 12.34
C GLU A 101 5.02 18.74 12.60
N ASN A 102 4.31 19.10 13.68
CA ASN A 102 2.98 18.57 13.99
C ASN A 102 1.91 18.95 12.93
N SER A 103 2.21 19.87 12.00
CA SER A 103 1.24 20.40 11.04
C SER A 103 0.63 19.35 10.13
N PHE A 104 1.42 18.38 9.62
CA PHE A 104 0.88 17.28 8.81
C PHE A 104 -0.14 16.46 9.60
N ARG A 105 0.28 15.99 10.78
CA ARG A 105 -0.54 15.15 11.66
C ARG A 105 -1.83 15.87 12.04
N ASP A 106 -1.71 17.12 12.46
CA ASP A 106 -2.84 17.92 12.93
C ASP A 106 -3.78 18.26 11.77
N SER A 107 -3.26 18.52 10.56
CA SER A 107 -4.07 18.74 9.36
C SER A 107 -4.83 17.48 8.93
N VAL A 108 -4.17 16.31 8.96
CA VAL A 108 -4.82 15.02 8.66
C VAL A 108 -5.91 14.70 9.69
N ARG A 109 -5.62 14.94 10.98
CA ARG A 109 -6.58 14.78 12.07
C ARG A 109 -7.81 15.68 11.91
N ALA A 110 -7.58 16.96 11.62
CA ALA A 110 -8.63 17.95 11.42
C ALA A 110 -9.49 17.62 10.19
N ARG A 111 -8.88 17.12 9.11
CA ARG A 111 -9.62 16.70 7.91
C ARG A 111 -10.46 15.46 8.19
N ASP A 112 -9.87 14.42 8.77
CA ASP A 112 -10.48 13.08 8.73
C ASP A 112 -11.38 12.79 9.94
N GLY A 113 -10.95 13.12 11.17
CA GLY A 113 -11.70 12.91 12.42
C GLY A 113 -12.11 11.46 12.76
N LYS A 114 -11.79 10.49 11.91
CA LYS A 114 -12.11 9.06 12.04
C LYS A 114 -11.06 8.21 11.33
N CYS A 115 -11.05 6.91 11.60
CA CYS A 115 -10.29 5.97 10.77
C CYS A 115 -10.94 5.88 9.39
N VAL A 116 -10.30 6.40 8.36
CA VAL A 116 -10.90 6.48 7.01
C VAL A 116 -11.00 5.12 6.30
N LEU A 117 -10.28 4.10 6.79
CA LEU A 117 -10.33 2.74 6.26
C LEU A 117 -11.43 1.88 6.92
N THR A 118 -11.76 2.13 8.19
CA THR A 118 -12.73 1.33 8.95
C THR A 118 -13.97 2.13 9.37
N GLY A 119 -14.03 3.42 9.06
CA GLY A 119 -15.09 4.34 9.45
C GLY A 119 -15.27 4.53 10.96
N VAL A 120 -14.38 3.96 11.79
CA VAL A 120 -14.45 4.09 13.26
C VAL A 120 -14.23 5.56 13.62
N VAL A 121 -15.27 6.20 14.12
CA VAL A 121 -15.28 7.61 14.52
C VAL A 121 -14.48 7.79 15.81
N ASN A 122 -13.65 8.84 15.86
CA ASN A 122 -13.03 9.26 17.10
C ASN A 122 -13.99 10.18 17.87
N ASN A 123 -14.75 9.62 18.82
CA ASN A 123 -15.75 10.37 19.60
C ASN A 123 -15.14 11.41 20.55
N VAL A 124 -13.83 11.35 20.81
CA VAL A 124 -13.11 12.27 21.71
C VAL A 124 -12.16 13.20 20.94
N ALA A 125 -12.27 13.27 19.61
CA ALA A 125 -11.48 14.19 18.78
C ALA A 125 -11.66 15.66 19.18
N SER A 126 -12.85 16.05 19.66
CA SER A 126 -13.12 17.42 20.15
C SER A 126 -12.36 17.77 21.43
N LEU A 127 -11.82 16.79 22.14
CA LEU A 127 -10.98 16.96 23.33
C LEU A 127 -9.49 16.88 22.99
N ASP A 128 -9.14 16.89 21.69
CA ASP A 128 -7.78 16.65 21.18
C ASP A 128 -7.19 15.29 21.62
N GLU A 129 -8.05 14.31 21.91
CA GLU A 129 -7.64 12.96 22.28
C GLU A 129 -7.63 12.05 21.04
N TRP A 130 -6.44 11.53 20.70
CA TRP A 130 -6.21 10.75 19.48
C TRP A 130 -5.69 9.35 19.74
N THR A 131 -5.77 8.87 20.98
CA THR A 131 -5.34 7.54 21.37
C THR A 131 -5.94 6.48 20.46
N GLY A 132 -5.09 5.64 19.85
CA GLY A 132 -5.52 4.60 18.91
C GLY A 132 -5.68 5.03 17.46
N PHE A 133 -5.44 6.30 17.13
CA PHE A 133 -5.45 6.84 15.77
C PHE A 133 -4.10 7.45 15.39
N GLU A 134 -3.66 7.20 14.15
CA GLU A 134 -2.37 7.62 13.63
C GLU A 134 -2.54 8.26 12.26
N ALA A 135 -1.80 9.36 12.02
CA ALA A 135 -1.69 9.95 10.69
C ALA A 135 -0.65 9.17 9.90
N ALA A 136 -1.12 8.49 8.86
CA ALA A 136 -0.32 7.64 7.99
C ALA A 136 0.00 8.37 6.69
N HIS A 137 1.29 8.45 6.34
CA HIS A 137 1.68 8.83 4.98
C HIS A 137 1.34 7.72 3.99
N ILE A 138 0.74 8.08 2.86
CA ILE A 138 0.44 7.18 1.75
C ILE A 138 1.74 6.83 1.02
N PHE A 139 2.44 7.84 0.52
CA PHE A 139 3.82 7.71 0.07
C PHE A 139 4.76 7.90 1.26
N PRO A 140 5.65 6.93 1.55
CA PRO A 140 6.48 6.94 2.75
C PRO A 140 7.50 8.08 2.74
N MET A 141 7.62 8.77 3.88
CA MET A 141 8.56 9.87 4.08
C MET A 141 10.02 9.44 3.87
N GLU A 142 10.37 8.22 4.29
CA GLU A 142 11.72 7.65 4.16
C GLU A 142 12.18 7.51 2.70
N ARG A 143 11.25 7.64 1.74
CA ARG A 143 11.52 7.57 0.30
C ARG A 143 11.51 8.95 -0.36
N GLN A 144 11.81 10.03 0.36
CA GLN A 144 11.88 11.40 -0.17
C GLN A 144 12.82 11.55 -1.39
N GLY A 145 13.89 10.77 -1.46
CA GLY A 145 14.76 10.74 -2.66
C GLY A 145 14.02 10.25 -3.91
N LEU A 146 13.22 9.18 -3.77
CA LEU A 146 12.38 8.66 -4.84
C LEU A 146 11.25 9.64 -5.19
N TRP A 147 10.64 10.25 -4.17
CA TRP A 147 9.63 11.29 -4.32
C TRP A 147 10.11 12.41 -5.25
N ARG A 148 11.29 12.98 -4.96
CA ARG A 148 11.92 14.04 -5.78
C ARG A 148 12.28 13.56 -7.17
N ARG A 149 12.94 12.41 -7.30
CA ARG A 149 13.38 11.85 -8.59
C ARG A 149 12.22 11.64 -9.56
N CYS A 150 11.10 11.14 -9.04
CA CYS A 150 9.89 10.87 -9.83
C CYS A 150 8.95 12.08 -9.93
N LYS A 151 9.33 13.24 -9.36
CA LYS A 151 8.59 14.50 -9.38
C LYS A 151 7.16 14.35 -8.86
N PHE A 152 6.97 13.62 -7.76
CA PHE A 152 5.64 13.41 -7.18
C PHE A 152 4.99 14.70 -6.64
N ASP A 153 5.79 15.75 -6.40
CA ASP A 153 5.33 17.11 -6.05
C ASP A 153 4.23 17.63 -7.00
N ARG A 154 4.28 17.25 -8.28
CA ARG A 154 3.32 17.70 -9.30
C ARG A 154 1.87 17.26 -9.04
N PHE A 155 1.68 16.24 -8.21
CA PHE A 155 0.35 15.73 -7.85
C PHE A 155 -0.22 16.38 -6.59
N ILE A 156 0.56 17.23 -5.92
CA ILE A 156 0.17 17.92 -4.71
C ILE A 156 -0.19 19.36 -5.05
N THR A 157 -1.45 19.73 -4.84
CA THR A 157 -1.95 21.08 -5.11
C THR A 157 -1.73 22.04 -3.94
N ARG A 158 -1.56 21.51 -2.72
CA ARG A 158 -1.31 22.25 -1.47
C ARG A 158 -0.08 21.67 -0.77
N PRO A 159 1.13 21.95 -1.29
CA PRO A 159 2.36 21.32 -0.80
C PRO A 159 2.82 21.74 0.60
N GLY A 160 2.35 22.89 1.11
CA GLY A 160 2.91 23.46 2.33
C GLY A 160 4.41 23.72 2.19
N ARG A 161 5.17 23.61 3.29
CA ARG A 161 6.64 23.78 3.30
C ARG A 161 7.37 22.60 2.64
N GLN A 162 6.84 21.38 2.82
CA GLN A 162 7.39 20.17 2.24
C GLN A 162 6.26 19.38 1.58
N PRO A 163 6.24 19.24 0.24
CA PRO A 163 5.13 18.59 -0.46
C PRO A 163 4.84 17.16 0.02
N ILE A 164 5.87 16.40 0.44
CA ILE A 164 5.72 15.05 0.98
C ILE A 164 4.93 15.02 2.32
N ASN A 165 4.97 16.13 3.07
CA ASN A 165 4.18 16.37 4.30
C ASN A 165 2.86 17.09 4.02
N SER A 166 2.43 17.16 2.76
CA SER A 166 1.09 17.64 2.46
C SER A 166 0.03 16.70 3.04
N VAL A 167 -1.04 17.27 3.56
CA VAL A 167 -2.25 16.55 3.99
C VAL A 167 -2.83 15.66 2.88
N GLN A 168 -2.59 16.01 1.61
CA GLN A 168 -3.01 15.22 0.45
C GLN A 168 -2.25 13.89 0.29
N ASN A 169 -1.13 13.72 1.00
CA ASN A 169 -0.37 12.48 1.12
C ASN A 169 -0.65 11.74 2.43
N GLY A 170 -1.68 12.13 3.19
CA GLY A 170 -1.97 11.58 4.51
C GLY A 170 -3.37 10.97 4.65
N LEU A 171 -3.51 9.98 5.53
CA LEU A 171 -4.78 9.39 5.97
C LEU A 171 -4.77 9.25 7.50
N LEU A 172 -5.88 9.53 8.16
CA LEU A 172 -6.07 9.15 9.55
C LEU A 172 -6.60 7.72 9.63
N VAL A 173 -5.84 6.84 10.28
CA VAL A 173 -6.16 5.42 10.39
C VAL A 173 -6.07 4.95 11.83
N ALA A 174 -6.79 3.88 12.17
CA ALA A 174 -6.59 3.20 13.45
C ALA A 174 -5.16 2.64 13.52
N ALA A 175 -4.50 2.68 14.67
CA ALA A 175 -3.11 2.24 14.84
C ALA A 175 -2.88 0.79 14.36
N THR A 176 -3.87 -0.09 14.55
CA THR A 176 -3.82 -1.47 14.04
C THR A 176 -3.89 -1.54 12.52
N MET A 177 -4.63 -0.64 11.88
CA MET A 177 -4.72 -0.54 10.42
C MET A 177 -3.49 0.11 9.79
N HIS A 178 -2.83 1.04 10.49
CA HIS A 178 -1.62 1.70 9.98
C HIS A 178 -0.54 0.69 9.62
N ARG A 179 -0.30 -0.30 10.49
CA ARG A 179 0.67 -1.37 10.22
C ARG A 179 0.30 -2.21 9.01
N LEU A 180 -0.99 -2.48 8.80
CA LEU A 180 -1.47 -3.23 7.64
C LEU A 180 -1.35 -2.42 6.35
N PHE A 181 -1.60 -1.12 6.43
CA PHE A 181 -1.44 -0.19 5.33
C PHE A 181 0.03 -0.07 4.91
N ASP A 182 0.93 0.20 5.87
CA ASP A 182 2.38 0.31 5.62
C ASP A 182 3.00 -0.99 5.10
N SER A 183 2.51 -2.15 5.55
CA SER A 183 2.95 -3.46 5.03
C SER A 183 2.30 -3.83 3.70
N PHE A 184 1.57 -2.91 3.09
CA PHE A 184 0.82 -3.07 1.84
C PHE A 184 -0.22 -4.21 1.89
N LEU A 185 -0.65 -4.64 3.07
CA LEU A 185 -1.68 -5.68 3.22
C LEU A 185 -3.08 -5.10 3.04
N VAL A 186 -3.27 -3.80 3.22
CA VAL A 186 -4.52 -3.10 2.92
C VAL A 186 -4.23 -1.90 2.03
N SER A 187 -5.06 -1.70 1.03
CA SER A 187 -4.88 -0.62 0.05
C SER A 187 -6.22 -0.11 -0.46
N VAL A 188 -6.20 1.02 -1.15
CA VAL A 188 -7.39 1.65 -1.74
C VAL A 188 -7.17 1.80 -3.23
N ASN A 189 -8.10 1.29 -4.05
CA ASN A 189 -8.08 1.53 -5.49
C ASN A 189 -9.00 2.71 -5.85
N PRO A 190 -8.47 3.91 -6.14
CA PRO A 190 -9.30 5.06 -6.52
C PRO A 190 -10.02 4.83 -7.87
N ASP A 191 -9.49 3.96 -8.73
CA ASP A 191 -10.05 3.67 -10.05
C ASP A 191 -11.15 2.59 -10.01
N ASP A 192 -11.38 1.98 -8.84
CA ASP A 192 -12.49 1.06 -8.56
C ASP A 192 -13.35 1.63 -7.43
N CYS A 193 -13.83 2.87 -7.64
CA CYS A 193 -14.70 3.59 -6.71
C CYS A 193 -14.14 3.75 -5.30
N TYR A 194 -12.81 3.92 -5.16
CA TYR A 194 -12.11 3.99 -3.87
C TYR A 194 -12.34 2.75 -2.99
N LYS A 195 -12.55 1.59 -3.60
CA LYS A 195 -12.73 0.34 -2.88
C LYS A 195 -11.44 -0.07 -2.18
N ILE A 196 -11.59 -0.49 -0.93
CA ILE A 196 -10.53 -1.00 -0.08
C ILE A 196 -10.34 -2.49 -0.40
N THR A 197 -9.10 -2.89 -0.64
CA THR A 197 -8.70 -4.28 -0.85
C THR A 197 -7.80 -4.74 0.29
N ASP A 198 -8.18 -5.84 0.94
CA ASP A 198 -7.36 -6.56 1.90
C ASP A 198 -6.66 -7.75 1.23
N PHE A 199 -5.35 -7.68 1.13
CA PHE A 199 -4.48 -8.73 0.63
C PHE A 199 -4.00 -9.70 1.73
N GLY A 200 -4.28 -9.38 2.99
CA GLY A 200 -3.76 -10.09 4.16
C GLY A 200 -4.72 -11.06 4.83
N GLY A 201 -6.04 -10.92 4.63
CA GLY A 201 -7.05 -11.75 5.30
C GLY A 201 -7.20 -11.37 6.78
N ASN A 202 -7.24 -10.07 7.05
CA ASN A 202 -7.26 -9.52 8.41
C ASN A 202 -8.68 -9.42 8.99
N ASN A 203 -8.77 -9.35 10.31
CA ASN A 203 -10.04 -9.41 11.04
C ASN A 203 -10.77 -8.04 11.14
N TRP A 204 -10.28 -6.99 10.47
CA TRP A 204 -10.78 -5.63 10.64
C TRP A 204 -11.93 -5.26 9.71
N LYS A 205 -12.40 -6.21 8.89
CA LYS A 205 -13.57 -6.06 8.00
C LYS A 205 -13.48 -4.81 7.11
N ALA A 206 -12.27 -4.46 6.70
CA ALA A 206 -12.01 -3.33 5.80
C ALA A 206 -12.22 -3.69 4.32
N ASP A 207 -12.07 -4.97 3.97
CA ASP A 207 -12.20 -5.45 2.58
C ASP A 207 -13.56 -5.10 1.98
N GLY A 208 -13.56 -4.56 0.76
CA GLY A 208 -14.77 -4.23 0.01
C GLY A 208 -15.49 -2.96 0.46
N ARG A 209 -15.07 -2.33 1.56
CA ARG A 209 -15.55 -1.00 1.93
C ARG A 209 -15.05 0.03 0.95
N VAL A 210 -15.71 1.19 0.93
CA VAL A 210 -15.25 2.36 0.21
C VAL A 210 -14.54 3.29 1.20
N LEU A 211 -13.41 3.87 0.80
CA LEU A 211 -12.71 4.90 1.57
C LEU A 211 -13.68 6.00 2.02
N GLU A 212 -13.60 6.42 3.28
CA GLU A 212 -14.52 7.44 3.83
C GLU A 212 -14.49 8.73 3.00
N ILE A 213 -15.67 9.30 2.71
CA ILE A 213 -15.81 10.48 1.84
C ILE A 213 -15.04 11.70 2.36
N VAL A 214 -14.88 11.82 3.68
CA VAL A 214 -14.27 12.98 4.35
C VAL A 214 -12.85 13.30 3.83
N CYS A 215 -12.07 12.27 3.48
CA CYS A 215 -10.71 12.46 2.98
C CYS A 215 -10.62 12.56 1.45
N ARG A 216 -11.73 12.34 0.72
CA ARG A 216 -11.79 12.34 -0.75
C ARG A 216 -12.91 13.21 -1.32
N ASP A 217 -13.45 14.13 -0.51
CA ASP A 217 -14.47 15.08 -0.96
C ASP A 217 -13.89 15.97 -2.06
N ALA A 218 -14.52 15.98 -3.22
CA ALA A 218 -14.08 16.78 -4.36
C ALA A 218 -14.07 18.29 -4.07
N ASN A 219 -14.89 18.77 -3.14
CA ASN A 219 -14.94 20.17 -2.74
C ASN A 219 -13.88 20.54 -1.71
N ASN A 220 -13.22 19.56 -1.10
CA ASN A 220 -12.14 19.79 -0.16
C ASN A 220 -10.80 19.88 -0.91
N PRO A 221 -10.12 21.03 -0.93
CA PRO A 221 -8.84 21.17 -1.62
C PRO A 221 -7.70 20.39 -0.94
N ASP A 222 -7.88 19.99 0.32
CA ASP A 222 -6.97 19.15 1.10
C ASP A 222 -7.29 17.65 0.98
N ARG A 223 -8.21 17.27 0.08
CA ARG A 223 -8.50 15.86 -0.21
C ARG A 223 -7.24 15.11 -0.61
N VAL A 224 -7.22 13.83 -0.27
CA VAL A 224 -6.17 12.88 -0.66
C VAL A 224 -5.98 12.93 -2.18
N ALA A 225 -4.73 13.00 -2.60
CA ALA A 225 -4.40 12.94 -4.02
C ALA A 225 -4.57 11.50 -4.53
N ASP A 226 -5.40 11.32 -5.56
CA ASP A 226 -5.69 10.01 -6.13
C ASP A 226 -4.41 9.30 -6.60
N GLU A 227 -3.43 10.05 -7.11
CA GLU A 227 -2.15 9.52 -7.56
C GLU A 227 -1.33 8.91 -6.42
N MET A 228 -1.49 9.38 -5.18
CA MET A 228 -0.87 8.74 -4.02
C MET A 228 -1.54 7.40 -3.73
N LEU A 229 -2.87 7.34 -3.81
CA LEU A 229 -3.62 6.10 -3.64
C LEU A 229 -3.30 5.10 -4.76
N ARG A 230 -3.26 5.53 -6.02
CA ARG A 230 -2.84 4.70 -7.16
C ARG A 230 -1.43 4.15 -6.98
N TRP A 231 -0.50 5.00 -6.53
CA TRP A 231 0.86 4.57 -6.24
C TRP A 231 0.88 3.49 -5.17
N HIS A 232 0.18 3.70 -4.04
CA HIS A 232 0.13 2.74 -2.94
C HIS A 232 -0.55 1.44 -3.35
N PHE A 233 -1.64 1.50 -4.11
CA PHE A 233 -2.32 0.33 -4.68
C PHE A 233 -1.39 -0.47 -5.58
N ARG A 234 -0.64 0.20 -6.45
CA ARG A 234 0.39 -0.45 -7.28
C ARG A 234 1.42 -1.17 -6.42
N GLN A 235 1.92 -0.55 -5.35
CA GLN A 235 2.85 -1.20 -4.43
C GLN A 235 2.23 -2.42 -3.75
N SER A 236 0.96 -2.35 -3.35
CA SER A 236 0.23 -3.49 -2.77
C SER A 236 0.05 -4.65 -3.74
N VAL A 237 -0.27 -4.37 -5.01
CA VAL A 237 -0.35 -5.41 -6.05
C VAL A 237 1.02 -6.04 -6.28
N LEU A 238 2.08 -5.24 -6.44
CA LEU A 238 3.44 -5.75 -6.61
C LEU A 238 3.90 -6.61 -5.42
N ALA A 239 3.66 -6.14 -4.19
CA ALA A 239 4.07 -6.83 -2.97
C ALA A 239 3.34 -8.14 -2.77
N ASN A 240 2.02 -8.16 -2.97
CA ASN A 240 1.21 -9.32 -2.61
C ASN A 240 1.04 -10.31 -3.75
N MET A 241 1.06 -9.84 -5.00
CA MET A 241 0.65 -10.65 -6.14
C MET A 241 1.79 -11.20 -6.97
N LYS A 242 2.87 -10.43 -7.16
CA LYS A 242 3.97 -10.80 -8.05
C LYS A 242 4.76 -12.00 -7.52
N GLY A 243 4.97 -13.03 -8.34
CA GLY A 243 5.84 -14.17 -8.01
C GLY A 243 5.48 -14.81 -6.67
N ALA A 244 6.47 -15.02 -5.78
CA ALA A 244 6.25 -15.53 -4.42
C ALA A 244 5.69 -14.50 -3.42
N GLY A 245 5.59 -13.23 -3.84
CA GLY A 245 5.27 -12.11 -2.97
C GLY A 245 6.47 -11.62 -2.16
N GLU A 246 6.43 -10.34 -1.78
CA GLU A 246 7.46 -9.70 -0.98
C GLU A 246 7.46 -10.19 0.48
N PRO A 247 8.61 -10.21 1.16
CA PRO A 247 8.65 -10.48 2.59
C PRO A 247 7.77 -9.50 3.38
N ILE A 248 7.22 -9.97 4.51
CA ILE A 248 6.58 -9.12 5.51
C ILE A 248 7.59 -8.90 6.63
N PHE A 249 7.82 -7.66 7.03
CA PHE A 249 8.63 -7.34 8.21
C PHE A 249 7.78 -7.49 9.47
N GLU A 250 8.19 -8.39 10.37
CA GLU A 250 7.61 -8.48 11.71
C GLU A 250 8.21 -7.40 12.61
N HIS A 251 7.34 -6.74 13.37
CA HIS A 251 7.73 -5.60 14.23
C HIS A 251 7.60 -5.92 15.73
N ASP A 252 7.08 -7.10 16.07
CA ASP A 252 6.99 -7.61 17.43
C ASP A 252 8.23 -8.46 17.73
N PHE A 253 9.27 -7.81 18.24
CA PHE A 253 10.52 -8.48 18.60
C PHE A 253 10.39 -9.05 20.02
N PRO A 254 10.85 -10.28 20.28
CA PRO A 254 10.70 -10.89 21.60
C PRO A 254 11.36 -10.02 22.69
N PRO A 255 10.75 -9.87 23.88
CA PRO A 255 11.32 -9.07 24.95
C PRO A 255 12.75 -9.52 25.29
N GLY A 256 13.69 -8.57 25.39
CA GLY A 256 15.10 -8.85 25.68
C GLY A 256 15.95 -9.25 24.47
N THR A 257 15.39 -9.25 23.25
CA THR A 257 16.17 -9.46 22.03
C THR A 257 16.82 -8.16 21.55
N ASP A 258 18.03 -8.29 21.01
CA ASP A 258 18.68 -7.20 20.29
C ASP A 258 17.99 -7.05 18.93
N MET A 259 17.23 -5.96 18.79
CA MET A 259 16.50 -5.62 17.57
C MET A 259 17.42 -5.56 16.34
N VAL A 260 18.69 -5.17 16.49
CA VAL A 260 19.68 -5.19 15.39
C VAL A 260 19.95 -6.63 14.97
N LYS A 261 20.16 -7.52 15.93
CA LYS A 261 20.36 -8.95 15.69
C LYS A 261 19.14 -9.59 15.00
N GLU A 262 17.93 -9.26 15.44
CA GLU A 262 16.69 -9.73 14.81
C GLU A 262 16.53 -9.20 13.37
N ILE A 263 16.88 -7.94 13.10
CA ILE A 263 16.90 -7.38 11.73
C ILE A 263 17.93 -8.13 10.87
N LEU A 264 19.12 -8.40 11.39
CA LEU A 264 20.19 -9.11 10.68
C LEU A 264 19.82 -10.57 10.36
N GLN A 265 19.01 -11.20 11.21
CA GLN A 265 18.50 -12.56 10.99
C GLN A 265 17.23 -12.58 10.11
N GLY A 266 16.62 -11.43 9.87
CA GLY A 266 15.41 -11.27 9.06
C GLY A 266 15.67 -11.24 7.54
N PRO A 267 14.60 -11.23 6.74
CA PRO A 267 14.71 -11.16 5.28
C PRO A 267 15.27 -9.80 4.84
N ILE A 268 16.24 -9.83 3.92
CA ILE A 268 16.85 -8.63 3.30
C ILE A 268 17.38 -7.64 4.36
N PRO A 269 18.28 -8.08 5.24
CA PRO A 269 18.65 -7.38 6.48
C PRO A 269 19.26 -5.99 6.22
N ALA A 270 20.11 -5.85 5.20
CA ALA A 270 20.76 -4.59 4.87
C ALA A 270 19.75 -3.49 4.48
N GLN A 271 18.78 -3.82 3.61
CA GLN A 271 17.75 -2.86 3.19
C GLN A 271 16.78 -2.53 4.33
N ARG A 272 16.44 -3.52 5.16
CA ARG A 272 15.62 -3.28 6.36
C ARG A 272 16.33 -2.35 7.33
N MET A 273 17.62 -2.56 7.57
CA MET A 273 18.44 -1.70 8.43
C MET A 273 18.53 -0.27 7.89
N GLU A 274 18.78 -0.11 6.59
CA GLU A 274 18.81 1.21 5.94
C GLU A 274 17.48 1.95 6.12
N LEU A 275 16.34 1.28 5.87
CA LEU A 275 15.00 1.84 6.07
C LEU A 275 14.74 2.27 7.53
N GLU A 276 15.09 1.41 8.49
CA GLU A 276 14.95 1.68 9.92
C GLU A 276 15.82 2.87 10.33
N LEU A 277 17.05 2.98 9.82
CA LEU A 277 17.94 4.12 10.08
C LEU A 277 17.38 5.41 9.49
N PHE A 278 16.91 5.41 8.24
CA PHE A 278 16.32 6.62 7.64
C PHE A 278 15.09 7.10 8.41
N SER A 279 14.18 6.18 8.78
CA SER A 279 13.00 6.52 9.59
C SER A 279 13.38 7.11 10.95
N ARG A 280 14.47 6.62 11.55
CA ARG A 280 14.96 7.05 12.88
C ARG A 280 15.91 8.25 12.87
N LEU A 281 16.53 8.61 11.75
CA LEU A 281 17.50 9.70 11.68
C LEU A 281 16.93 10.99 11.08
N GLN A 282 15.86 10.93 10.27
CA GLN A 282 15.21 12.13 9.70
C GLN A 282 14.51 13.06 10.71
N GLY A 283 14.59 12.77 12.02
CA GLY A 283 14.06 13.63 13.09
C GLY A 283 15.15 14.33 13.92
N ILE A 284 16.41 14.28 13.49
CA ILE A 284 17.47 15.13 14.06
C ILE A 284 17.39 16.46 13.30
N PRO A 285 17.16 17.61 13.96
CA PRO A 285 17.32 18.91 13.31
C PRO A 285 18.71 18.92 12.68
N GLN A 286 18.82 19.22 11.39
CA GLN A 286 20.10 19.71 10.91
C GLN A 286 20.36 20.98 11.72
N GLU A 287 21.41 20.96 12.55
CA GLU A 287 21.98 22.21 13.02
C GLU A 287 22.28 23.00 11.75
N ASP A 288 21.55 24.10 11.57
CA ASP A 288 21.92 25.08 10.58
C ASP A 288 23.32 25.54 10.99
N ASP A 289 24.33 25.13 10.22
CA ASP A 289 25.66 25.72 10.28
C ASP A 289 25.51 27.20 9.87
N ASP A 290 25.16 28.02 10.85
CA ASP A 290 25.20 29.47 10.80
C ASP A 290 26.67 29.88 10.90
N GLU A 291 27.44 29.63 9.82
CA GLU A 291 28.69 30.36 9.59
C GLU A 291 28.37 31.61 8.76
N SER A 292 27.87 32.62 9.47
CA SER A 292 27.86 34.00 9.03
C SER A 292 28.95 34.80 9.76
N VAL A 293 30.19 34.76 9.25
CA VAL A 293 31.13 35.91 9.18
C VAL A 293 32.05 35.77 7.97
#